data_AF-A0A7V9UIJ3-F1
#
_entry.id   AF-A0A7V9UIJ3-F1
#
_cell.length_a   1.000
_cell.length_b   1.000
_cell.length_c   1.000
_cell.angle_alpha   90.00
_cell.angle_beta   90.00
_cell.angle_gamma   90.00
#
_symmetry.space_group_name_H-M   'P 1'
#
loop_
_entity.id
_entity.type
_entity.pdbx_description
1 polymer ?
#
loop_
_entity_poly.entity_id
_entity_poly.type
_entity_poly.pdbx_seq_one_letter_code
_entity_poly.pdbx_strand_id
1 'polypeptide(L)'
;MSLGLVRAGSYGEHEKQFFEKNRIYLTWEGLENYDLSKVKEYEEIKPILREAFRDDVEGKIRNNAGQIWAFILGVQIGDWIAVPLKNKPAIAIGEVKSELHYDNWQSNRENSRM
;
A
#
# COMPACT_ATOMS: atom_id res chain seq x y z
N MET A 1 -0.79 12.28 14.88
CA MET A 1 -1.45 13.06 13.82
C MET A 1 -0.40 13.63 12.90
N SER A 2 -0.30 13.03 11.72
CA SER A 2 0.61 13.38 10.64
C SER A 2 -0.17 13.55 9.32
N LEU A 3 0.49 14.12 8.30
CA LEU A 3 -0.02 14.14 6.93
C LEU A 3 0.88 13.28 6.04
N GLY A 4 0.38 12.14 5.60
CA GLY A 4 1.04 11.23 4.68
C GLY A 4 0.70 11.52 3.22
N LEU A 5 1.60 11.17 2.30
CA LEU A 5 1.38 11.24 0.86
C LEU A 5 1.34 9.83 0.30
N VAL A 6 0.22 9.45 -0.32
CA VAL A 6 0.07 8.15 -0.98
C VAL A 6 -0.28 8.37 -2.45
N ARG A 7 0.39 7.65 -3.34
CA ARG A 7 0.12 7.70 -4.78
C ARG A 7 -0.68 6.46 -5.18
N ALA A 8 -1.73 6.65 -5.95
CA ALA A 8 -2.57 5.56 -6.47
C ALA A 8 -1.99 5.00 -7.79
N GLY A 9 -0.69 4.71 -7.81
CA GLY A 9 0.06 4.30 -9.00
C GLY A 9 0.72 5.46 -9.76
N SER A 10 1.53 5.12 -10.76
CA SER A 10 2.29 6.11 -11.53
C SER A 10 1.41 6.90 -12.49
N TYR A 11 0.39 6.23 -13.03
CA TYR A 11 -0.59 6.73 -13.99
C TYR A 11 -1.98 6.95 -13.37
N GLY A 12 -2.14 6.70 -12.07
CA GLY A 12 -3.41 6.82 -11.37
C GLY A 12 -4.32 5.60 -11.57
N GLU A 13 -3.74 4.47 -11.97
CA GLU A 13 -4.41 3.20 -12.26
C GLU A 13 -5.24 2.66 -11.09
N HIS A 14 -4.93 3.06 -9.85
CA HIS A 14 -5.66 2.66 -8.65
C HIS A 14 -6.61 3.74 -8.09
N GLU A 15 -6.66 4.94 -8.67
CA GLU A 15 -7.47 6.06 -8.14
C GLU A 15 -8.93 5.67 -7.99
N LYS A 16 -9.51 5.06 -9.02
CA LYS A 16 -10.90 4.63 -9.01
C LYS A 16 -11.20 3.72 -7.81
N GLN A 17 -10.34 2.74 -7.55
CA GLN A 17 -10.51 1.81 -6.43
C GLN A 17 -10.35 2.51 -5.08
N PHE A 18 -9.46 3.50 -4.98
CA PHE A 18 -9.27 4.26 -3.75
C PHE A 18 -10.56 4.99 -3.35
N PHE A 19 -11.17 5.69 -4.31
CA PHE A 19 -12.35 6.52 -4.06
C PHE A 19 -13.65 5.72 -3.96
N GLU A 20 -13.86 4.72 -4.83
CA GLU A 20 -15.09 3.92 -4.79
C GLU A 20 -15.21 3.09 -3.50
N LYS A 21 -14.08 2.61 -2.97
CA LYS A 21 -14.05 1.81 -1.74
C LYS A 21 -13.70 2.63 -0.49
N ASN A 22 -13.38 3.91 -0.65
CA ASN A 22 -12.90 4.80 0.40
C ASN A 22 -11.72 4.22 1.21
N ARG A 23 -10.70 3.72 0.50
CA ARG A 23 -9.54 3.01 1.07
C ARG A 23 -8.28 3.37 0.31
N ILE A 24 -7.13 3.31 0.96
CA ILE A 24 -5.82 3.36 0.30
C ILE A 24 -5.21 1.96 0.28
N TYR A 25 -4.42 1.66 -0.75
CA TYR A 25 -3.81 0.35 -0.92
C TYR A 25 -2.30 0.46 -1.13
N LEU A 26 -1.60 -0.61 -0.79
CA LEU A 26 -0.22 -0.81 -1.17
C LEU A 26 -0.21 -1.35 -2.62
N THR A 27 0.29 -0.54 -3.56
CA THR A 27 0.13 -0.76 -5.01
C THR A 27 1.36 -1.42 -5.67
N TRP A 28 2.06 -2.30 -4.96
CA TRP A 28 3.20 -3.04 -5.51
C TRP A 28 2.73 -4.39 -6.05
N GLU A 29 2.83 -4.58 -7.36
CA GLU A 29 2.57 -5.87 -8.00
C GLU A 29 3.54 -6.94 -7.51
N GLY A 30 3.07 -8.16 -7.24
CA GLY A 30 3.88 -9.27 -6.73
C GLY A 30 3.94 -9.39 -5.20
N LEU A 31 3.31 -8.46 -4.47
CA LEU A 31 3.19 -8.52 -3.01
C LEU A 31 1.83 -9.01 -2.49
N GLU A 32 0.93 -9.42 -3.38
CA GLU A 32 -0.46 -9.76 -3.05
C GLU A 32 -0.57 -10.93 -2.07
N ASN A 33 0.38 -11.87 -2.14
CA ASN A 33 0.41 -13.08 -1.30
C ASN A 33 1.18 -12.89 0.01
N TYR A 34 1.73 -11.70 0.26
CA TYR A 34 2.49 -11.42 1.47
C TYR A 34 1.65 -10.62 2.45
N ASP A 35 1.40 -11.20 3.62
CA ASP A 35 0.74 -10.50 4.71
C ASP A 35 1.72 -9.55 5.41
N LEU A 36 1.85 -8.35 4.84
CA LEU A 36 2.71 -7.31 5.35
C LEU A 36 2.18 -6.65 6.64
N SER A 37 0.94 -6.96 7.05
CA SER A 37 0.40 -6.43 8.32
C SER A 37 1.06 -7.05 9.55
N LYS A 38 1.76 -8.17 9.38
CA LYS A 38 2.48 -8.89 10.45
C LYS A 38 3.92 -8.41 10.66
N VAL A 39 4.43 -7.58 9.77
CA VAL A 39 5.79 -7.01 9.84
C VAL A 39 5.88 -6.06 11.02
N LYS A 40 6.90 -6.23 11.87
CA LYS A 40 7.13 -5.40 13.06
C LYS A 40 8.42 -4.59 12.97
N GLU A 41 9.41 -5.08 12.22
CA GLU A 41 10.74 -4.49 12.08
C GLU A 41 11.06 -4.22 10.61
N TYR A 42 11.83 -3.16 10.34
CA TYR A 42 12.18 -2.74 8.97
C TYR A 42 12.96 -3.85 8.23
N GLU A 43 13.81 -4.54 8.96
CA GLU A 43 14.65 -5.64 8.51
C GLU A 43 13.82 -6.83 7.99
N GLU A 44 12.57 -6.99 8.42
CA GLU A 44 11.68 -8.07 7.96
C GLU A 44 11.11 -7.80 6.55
N ILE A 45 11.07 -6.54 6.09
CA ILE A 45 10.57 -6.20 4.75
C ILE A 45 11.56 -6.60 3.67
N LYS A 46 12.87 -6.39 3.92
CA LYS A 46 13.89 -6.57 2.89
C LYS A 46 13.93 -8.00 2.30
N PRO A 47 13.86 -9.08 3.12
CA PRO A 47 13.76 -10.45 2.61
C PRO A 47 12.52 -10.68 1.74
N ILE A 48 11.36 -10.17 2.14
CA ILE A 48 10.10 -10.31 1.38
C ILE A 48 10.23 -9.66 0.00
N LEU A 49 10.79 -8.44 -0.05
CA LEU A 49 11.02 -7.75 -1.32
C LEU A 49 12.07 -8.43 -2.19
N ARG A 50 13.10 -9.03 -1.57
CA ARG A 50 14.10 -9.82 -2.29
C ARG A 50 13.50 -11.07 -2.92
N GLU A 51 12.53 -11.69 -2.27
CA GLU A 51 11.84 -12.86 -2.79
C GLU A 51 10.85 -12.48 -3.92
N ALA A 52 10.08 -11.40 -3.73
CA ALA A 52 9.10 -10.92 -4.70
C ALA A 52 9.74 -10.26 -5.94
N PHE A 53 10.85 -9.55 -5.78
CA PHE A 53 11.53 -8.78 -6.82
C PHE A 53 12.98 -9.21 -6.99
N ARG A 54 13.21 -10.48 -7.35
CA ARG A 54 14.56 -11.09 -7.41
C ARG A 54 15.52 -10.36 -8.36
N ASP A 55 14.98 -9.82 -9.46
CA ASP A 55 15.76 -9.16 -10.51
C ASP A 55 16.03 -7.67 -10.22
N ASP A 56 15.45 -7.11 -9.14
CA ASP A 56 15.63 -5.71 -8.80
C ASP A 56 16.98 -5.44 -8.10
N VAL A 57 17.63 -4.36 -8.53
CA VAL A 57 18.88 -3.89 -7.92
C VAL A 57 18.69 -3.45 -6.46
N GLU A 58 19.73 -3.56 -5.63
CA GLU A 58 19.72 -3.18 -4.19
C GLU A 58 19.14 -1.79 -3.92
N GLY A 59 19.47 -0.80 -4.76
CA GLY A 59 18.94 0.55 -4.61
C GLY A 59 17.41 0.62 -4.70
N LYS A 60 16.81 -0.13 -5.63
CA LYS A 60 15.36 -0.18 -5.85
C LYS A 60 14.66 -0.93 -4.71
N ILE A 61 15.22 -2.05 -4.26
CA ILE A 61 14.71 -2.79 -3.09
C ILE A 61 14.71 -1.91 -1.84
N ARG A 62 15.81 -1.20 -1.56
CA ARG A 62 15.90 -0.30 -0.39
C ARG A 62 14.86 0.82 -0.45
N ASN A 63 14.66 1.42 -1.62
CA ASN A 63 13.66 2.47 -1.81
C ASN A 63 12.23 1.92 -1.61
N ASN A 64 11.92 0.77 -2.20
CA ASN A 64 10.63 0.10 -2.00
C ASN A 64 10.39 -0.24 -0.53
N ALA A 65 11.40 -0.79 0.16
CA ALA A 65 11.33 -1.10 1.58
C ALA A 65 10.99 0.12 2.42
N GLY A 66 11.65 1.27 2.17
CA GLY A 66 11.37 2.51 2.89
C GLY A 66 9.94 3.02 2.71
N GLN A 67 9.42 2.96 1.48
CA GLN A 67 8.06 3.41 1.18
C GLN A 67 7.01 2.48 1.78
N ILE A 68 7.21 1.18 1.64
CA ILE A 68 6.34 0.13 2.20
C ILE A 68 6.31 0.23 3.72
N TRP A 69 7.47 0.38 4.36
CA TRP A 69 7.58 0.57 5.80
C TRP A 69 6.84 1.82 6.29
N ALA A 70 7.05 2.95 5.64
CA ALA A 70 6.37 4.20 5.98
C ALA A 70 4.85 4.07 5.85
N PHE A 71 4.36 3.27 4.90
CA PHE A 71 2.93 2.99 4.77
C PHE A 71 2.41 2.07 5.87
N ILE A 72 3.11 0.97 6.17
CA ILE A 72 2.65 -0.06 7.11
C ILE A 72 2.64 0.46 8.55
N LEU A 73 3.72 1.08 9.00
CA LEU A 73 3.86 1.54 10.39
C LEU A 73 3.66 3.04 10.57
N GLY A 74 3.95 3.82 9.53
CA GLY A 74 3.88 5.28 9.62
C GLY A 74 2.45 5.84 9.52
N VAL A 75 1.49 5.05 9.02
CA VAL A 75 0.09 5.45 8.90
C VAL A 75 -0.71 4.95 10.09
N GLN A 76 -1.26 5.86 10.89
CA GLN A 76 -2.06 5.53 12.07
C GLN A 76 -3.48 6.08 11.97
N ILE A 77 -4.40 5.52 12.77
CA ILE A 77 -5.77 6.07 12.89
C ILE A 77 -5.70 7.53 13.33
N GLY A 78 -6.46 8.39 12.64
CA GLY A 78 -6.47 9.84 12.85
C GLY A 78 -5.40 10.61 12.07
N ASP A 79 -4.50 9.92 11.36
CA ASP A 79 -3.63 10.58 10.39
C ASP A 79 -4.40 10.96 9.11
N TRP A 80 -3.86 11.95 8.41
CA TRP A 80 -4.43 12.46 7.17
C TRP A 80 -3.61 11.96 6.00
N ILE A 81 -4.28 11.60 4.90
CA ILE A 81 -3.64 11.10 3.69
C ILE A 81 -4.01 11.99 2.51
N ALA A 82 -2.98 12.56 1.89
CA ALA A 82 -3.07 13.28 0.63
C ALA A 82 -2.82 12.32 -0.54
N VAL A 83 -3.71 12.34 -1.53
CA VAL A 83 -3.60 11.58 -2.78
C VAL A 83 -3.67 12.56 -3.95
N PRO A 84 -2.55 12.85 -4.62
CA PRO A 84 -2.54 13.66 -5.84
C PRO A 84 -3.27 12.91 -6.95
N LEU A 85 -4.23 13.57 -7.59
CA LEU A 85 -4.94 13.02 -8.73
C LEU A 85 -4.11 13.22 -10.00
N LYS A 86 -3.93 12.15 -10.78
CA LYS A 86 -3.21 12.16 -12.06
C LYS A 86 -4.08 12.70 -13.18
N ASN A 87 -5.38 12.45 -13.11
CA ASN A 87 -6.34 12.83 -14.15
C ASN A 87 -6.94 14.24 -13.94
N LYS A 88 -6.64 14.90 -12.81
CA LYS A 88 -7.18 16.21 -12.44
C LYS A 88 -6.13 17.01 -11.66
N PRO A 89 -6.02 18.34 -11.82
CA PRO A 89 -5.11 19.17 -11.03
C PRO A 89 -5.66 19.39 -9.61
N ALA A 90 -5.78 18.33 -8.83
CA ALA A 90 -6.35 18.35 -7.49
C ALA A 90 -5.67 17.32 -6.58
N ILE A 91 -5.78 17.56 -5.27
CA ILE A 91 -5.30 16.64 -4.22
C ILE A 91 -6.52 16.23 -3.40
N ALA A 92 -6.82 14.93 -3.37
CA ALA A 92 -7.81 14.40 -2.45
C ALA A 92 -7.17 14.24 -1.07
N ILE A 93 -7.94 14.52 -0.03
CA ILE A 93 -7.48 14.40 1.35
C ILE A 93 -8.52 13.59 2.13
N GLY A 94 -8.07 12.59 2.87
CA GLY A 94 -8.91 11.75 3.73
C GLY A 94 -8.26 11.49 5.08
N GLU A 95 -9.07 11.16 6.07
CA GLU A 95 -8.61 10.76 7.41
C GLU A 95 -8.63 9.22 7.53
N VAL A 96 -7.59 8.66 8.15
CA VAL A 96 -7.49 7.22 8.40
C VAL A 96 -8.42 6.83 9.54
N LYS A 97 -9.38 5.94 9.26
CA LYS A 97 -10.41 5.50 10.21
C LYS A 97 -10.29 4.05 10.65
N SER A 98 -9.32 3.30 10.11
CA SER A 98 -9.10 1.89 10.45
C SER A 98 -7.61 1.57 10.49
N GLU A 99 -7.28 0.49 11.18
CA GLU A 99 -5.94 -0.10 11.13
C GLU A 99 -5.65 -0.71 9.75
N LEU A 100 -4.38 -1.02 9.51
CA LEU A 100 -3.94 -1.73 8.33
C LEU A 100 -4.61 -3.11 8.29
N HIS A 101 -5.26 -3.43 7.17
CA HIS A 101 -5.93 -4.70 6.96
C HIS A 101 -5.34 -5.39 5.72
N TYR A 102 -4.83 -6.61 5.91
CA TYR A 102 -4.46 -7.48 4.80
C TYR A 102 -5.69 -8.23 4.28
N ASP A 103 -6.03 -8.02 3.01
CA ASP A 103 -7.13 -8.70 2.34
C ASP A 103 -6.56 -9.72 1.33
N ASN A 104 -6.64 -11.01 1.67
CA ASN A 104 -6.27 -12.08 0.76
C ASN A 104 -7.39 -12.25 -0.28
N TRP A 105 -7.30 -11.46 -1.36
CA TRP A 105 -8.30 -11.44 -2.41
C TRP A 105 -8.48 -12.79 -3.13
N GLN A 106 -7.46 -13.66 -3.14
CA GLN A 106 -7.58 -14.99 -3.77
C GLN A 106 -8.52 -15.91 -2.99
N SER A 107 -8.42 -15.94 -1.66
CA SER A 107 -9.29 -16.76 -0.79
C SER A 107 -10.76 -16.29 -0.83
N ASN A 108 -10.97 -14.98 -0.98
CA ASN A 108 -12.32 -14.39 -1.03
C ASN A 108 -13.09 -14.70 -2.33
N ARG A 109 -12.41 -15.06 -3.42
CA ARG A 109 -13.06 -15.47 -4.68
C ARG A 109 -13.52 -16.93 -4.68
N GLU A 110 -12.87 -17.80 -3.92
CA GLU A 110 -13.29 -19.19 -3.77
C GLU A 110 -14.56 -19.28 -2.92
N ASN A 111 -14.68 -18.47 -1.87
CA ASN A 111 -15.87 -18.43 -1.00
C ASN A 111 -17.09 -17.73 -1.63
N SER A 112 -16.91 -16.87 -2.64
CA SER A 112 -18.03 -16.21 -3.34
C SER A 112 -18.62 -17.04 -4.49
N ARG A 113 -18.06 -18.23 -4.75
CA ARG A 113 -18.53 -19.19 -5.76
C ARG A 113 -19.20 -20.42 -5.14
N MET A 114 -19.35 -20.46 -3.82
CA MET A 114 -20.17 -21.45 -3.10
C MET A 114 -21.52 -20.85 -2.70
#